data_AF-I7M420-F1
#
_entry.id   AF-I7M420-F1
#
_cell.length_a   1.000
_cell.length_b   1.000
_cell.length_c   1.000
_cell.angle_alpha   90.00
_cell.angle_beta   90.00
_cell.angle_gamma   90.00
#
_symmetry.space_group_name_H-M   'P 1'
#
loop_
_entity.id
_entity.type
_entity.pdbx_description
1 polymer ?
#
loop_
_entity_poly.entity_id
_entity_poly.type
_entity_poly.pdbx_seq_one_letter_code
_entity_poly.pdbx_strand_id
1 'polypeptide(L)'
;MKINKFIKKAFSTIQESEYSKYFSKNSVYHQKDKFLFNPRLKDTQEHQDSPEQIDTKVNQLIELLQKSKNAVILTGAGVSTASGIPDYRSGANTILKTGPGKWELEENKKKFLEEKGKPQIILAINAFPSPTHMAISKLYKENLIKSVITQNVDNLHHQSGIPRKDIHELHGNIISERCEKCNYVHYRDFYTRLKHLKWGDPHNTGRICQKNGCDGQLHDTLVFFGESVLQNIKQSAQEQIESADLCIVVGTSLTVQSAARLVWISQQRGIPIVIINLQKTSYDSKALKINGLCEPIFDLILKKLNFQPDKFTVQRDIILRFQKTGFCSFDLFADCESFDGSHLSAIKQLEIWYRKENGNQLYKSFEGHPYYFQAEDSFNIDQIKLNFFSHHKEKSHFIYDQEVLQNGQLFSMSSPGSLIFLTSKLTYEFQDQKDEWIAQHKIESYK
;
A
#
# COMPACT_ATOMS: atom_id res chain seq x y z
N MET A 1 36.53 36.17 14.23
CA MET A 1 35.14 36.66 14.49
C MET A 1 34.53 37.49 13.34
N LYS A 2 34.69 37.08 12.06
CA LYS A 2 34.08 37.77 10.89
C LYS A 2 33.82 36.80 9.71
N ILE A 3 33.02 35.74 9.93
CA ILE A 3 32.43 34.92 8.84
C ILE A 3 30.90 34.77 8.99
N ASN A 4 30.28 35.35 10.03
CA ASN A 4 28.84 35.18 10.30
C ASN A 4 27.90 36.25 9.71
N LYS A 5 28.41 37.19 8.89
CA LYS A 5 27.58 38.29 8.34
C LYS A 5 27.19 38.15 6.87
N PHE A 6 27.83 37.26 6.11
CA PHE A 6 27.49 37.02 4.69
C PHE A 6 26.42 35.93 4.50
N ILE A 7 26.40 34.90 5.35
CA ILE A 7 25.40 33.83 5.24
C ILE A 7 24.00 34.32 5.69
N LYS A 8 23.91 35.21 6.68
CA LYS A 8 22.62 35.78 7.11
C LYS A 8 21.96 36.73 6.10
N LYS A 9 22.71 37.28 5.12
CA LYS A 9 22.15 38.20 4.12
C LYS A 9 21.62 37.47 2.87
N ALA A 10 22.05 36.22 2.63
CA ALA A 10 21.48 35.37 1.58
C ALA A 10 20.13 34.73 2.00
N PHE A 11 19.90 34.55 3.29
CA PHE A 11 18.67 33.95 3.83
C PHE A 11 17.55 34.96 4.15
N SER A 12 17.78 36.27 4.03
CA SER A 12 16.80 37.30 4.42
C SER A 12 16.15 38.05 3.25
N THR A 13 16.31 37.59 2.00
CA THR A 13 15.83 38.35 0.83
C THR A 13 15.04 37.54 -0.20
N ILE A 14 14.59 36.33 0.15
CA ILE A 14 13.52 35.65 -0.61
C ILE A 14 12.21 36.10 0.04
N GLN A 15 11.66 37.21 -0.45
CA GLN A 15 10.37 37.72 -0.02
C GLN A 15 9.28 36.68 -0.34
N GLU A 16 8.34 36.51 0.60
CA GLU A 16 7.08 35.73 0.51
C GLU A 16 6.21 36.07 -0.72
N SER A 17 6.59 37.05 -1.55
CA SER A 17 5.88 37.51 -2.73
C SER A 17 6.12 36.69 -4.01
N GLU A 18 7.17 35.87 -4.09
CA GLU A 18 7.33 34.91 -5.21
C GLU A 18 6.64 33.57 -4.93
N TYR A 19 6.56 33.16 -3.66
CA TYR A 19 5.89 31.93 -3.23
C TYR A 19 4.37 31.98 -3.41
N SER A 20 3.75 33.16 -3.26
CA SER A 20 2.29 33.34 -3.36
C SER A 20 1.78 33.40 -4.82
N LYS A 21 2.63 33.71 -5.81
CA LYS A 21 2.26 33.70 -7.23
C LYS A 21 2.05 32.30 -7.81
N TYR A 22 2.66 31.27 -7.24
CA TYR A 22 2.48 29.89 -7.69
C TYR A 22 1.26 29.18 -7.07
N PHE A 23 0.58 29.81 -6.09
CA PHE A 23 -0.50 29.17 -5.34
C PHE A 23 -1.79 30.02 -5.20
N SER A 24 -1.89 31.21 -5.81
CA SER A 24 -3.11 32.00 -5.71
C SER A 24 -4.18 31.60 -6.73
N LYS A 25 -5.25 30.99 -6.21
CA LYS A 25 -6.67 31.05 -6.63
C LYS A 25 -6.96 31.01 -8.16
N ASN A 26 -7.58 29.92 -8.60
CA ASN A 26 -8.37 29.83 -9.85
C ASN A 26 -7.63 30.20 -11.16
N SER A 27 -6.34 29.91 -11.29
CA SER A 27 -5.67 30.05 -12.59
C SER A 27 -5.79 28.76 -13.40
N VAL A 28 -6.73 28.78 -14.33
CA VAL A 28 -6.73 27.99 -15.56
C VAL A 28 -5.31 27.78 -16.05
N TYR A 29 -4.90 26.52 -16.25
CA TYR A 29 -3.65 26.13 -16.90
C TYR A 29 -3.49 26.94 -18.20
N HIS A 30 -2.62 27.95 -18.20
CA HIS A 30 -2.36 28.73 -19.40
C HIS A 30 -1.57 27.89 -20.40
N GLN A 31 -2.10 27.82 -21.62
CA GLN A 31 -1.64 27.08 -22.81
C GLN A 31 -0.18 27.31 -23.25
N LYS A 32 0.64 28.09 -22.53
CA LYS A 32 2.00 28.48 -22.93
C LYS A 32 3.14 27.79 -22.16
N ASP A 33 2.87 26.99 -21.13
CA ASP A 33 3.87 26.10 -20.49
C ASP A 33 4.03 24.75 -21.24
N LYS A 34 4.14 24.82 -22.57
CA LYS A 34 4.30 23.65 -23.45
C LYS A 34 5.74 23.13 -23.56
N PHE A 35 6.60 23.45 -22.59
CA PHE A 35 7.94 22.86 -22.51
C PHE A 35 7.91 21.61 -21.63
N LEU A 36 8.02 20.44 -22.30
CA LEU A 36 8.42 19.13 -21.77
C LEU A 36 7.38 18.30 -21.00
N PHE A 37 6.21 18.04 -21.60
CA PHE A 37 5.42 16.87 -21.20
C PHE A 37 4.98 16.07 -22.42
N ASN A 38 5.80 15.10 -22.82
CA ASN A 38 5.35 13.98 -23.61
C ASN A 38 5.19 12.79 -22.65
N PRO A 39 3.96 12.33 -22.33
CA PRO A 39 3.76 11.19 -21.44
C PRO A 39 4.42 9.91 -22.00
N ARG A 40 4.74 9.87 -23.29
CA ARG A 40 5.47 8.81 -23.98
C ARG A 40 6.96 9.18 -24.04
N LEU A 41 7.76 8.74 -23.07
CA LEU A 41 9.20 8.67 -23.32
C LEU A 41 9.41 7.75 -24.54
N LYS A 42 10.11 8.24 -25.56
CA LYS A 42 10.41 7.48 -26.78
C LYS A 42 11.48 6.40 -26.58
N ASP A 43 12.28 6.51 -25.52
CA ASP A 43 13.36 5.53 -25.26
C ASP A 43 12.86 4.45 -24.32
N THR A 44 12.32 3.38 -24.90
CA THR A 44 11.93 2.16 -24.18
C THR A 44 13.08 1.15 -24.11
N GLN A 45 14.28 1.53 -24.55
CA GLN A 45 15.44 0.63 -24.58
C GLN A 45 15.81 0.22 -23.15
N GLU A 46 15.95 -1.09 -22.97
CA GLU A 46 16.42 -1.67 -21.72
C GLU A 46 17.93 -1.84 -21.78
N HIS A 47 18.57 -1.56 -20.65
CA HIS A 47 20.00 -1.70 -20.45
C HIS A 47 20.24 -2.67 -19.29
N GLN A 48 21.29 -3.48 -19.40
CA GLN A 48 21.70 -4.40 -18.35
C GLN A 48 23.22 -4.31 -18.20
N ASP A 49 23.66 -3.94 -16.99
CA ASP A 49 25.07 -3.93 -16.63
C ASP A 49 25.61 -5.38 -16.58
N SER A 50 26.91 -5.56 -16.81
CA SER A 50 27.55 -6.87 -16.64
C SER A 50 27.49 -7.32 -15.17
N PRO A 51 27.58 -8.63 -14.87
CA PRO A 51 27.61 -9.12 -13.49
C PRO A 51 28.67 -8.42 -12.60
N GLU A 52 29.86 -8.16 -13.14
CA GLU A 52 30.95 -7.47 -12.42
C GLU A 52 30.63 -6.00 -12.14
N GLN A 53 29.98 -5.33 -13.10
CA GLN A 53 29.49 -3.96 -12.94
C GLN A 53 28.38 -3.89 -11.88
N ILE A 54 27.44 -4.83 -11.91
CA ILE A 54 26.37 -4.95 -10.89
C ILE A 54 26.98 -5.18 -9.52
N ASP A 55 27.90 -6.14 -9.37
CA ASP A 55 28.55 -6.44 -8.09
C ASP A 55 29.24 -5.20 -7.50
N THR A 56 30.03 -4.50 -8.33
CA THR A 56 30.74 -3.27 -7.94
C THR A 56 29.77 -2.19 -7.47
N LYS A 57 28.72 -1.92 -8.24
CA LYS A 57 27.74 -0.88 -7.91
C LYS A 57 26.87 -1.25 -6.72
N VAL A 58 26.57 -2.54 -6.53
CA VAL A 58 25.87 -3.03 -5.34
C VAL A 58 26.73 -2.85 -4.09
N ASN A 59 28.03 -3.11 -4.15
CA ASN A 59 28.94 -2.84 -3.03
C ASN A 59 28.91 -1.35 -2.65
N GLN A 60 28.94 -0.45 -3.64
CA GLN A 60 28.83 1.00 -3.41
C GLN A 60 27.48 1.39 -2.78
N LEU A 61 26.38 0.81 -3.25
CA LEU A 61 25.05 1.04 -2.65
C LEU A 61 25.01 0.53 -1.19
N ILE A 62 25.58 -0.64 -0.90
CA ILE A 62 25.64 -1.18 0.47
C ILE A 62 26.43 -0.23 1.38
N GLU A 63 27.57 0.29 0.93
CA GLU A 63 28.32 1.27 1.70
C GLU A 63 27.51 2.53 2.00
N LEU A 64 26.74 3.03 1.01
CA LEU A 64 25.86 4.18 1.20
C LEU A 64 24.75 3.87 2.21
N LEU A 65 24.11 2.70 2.10
CA LEU A 65 23.08 2.24 3.04
C LEU A 65 23.62 2.15 4.47
N GLN A 66 24.81 1.57 4.67
CA GLN A 66 25.42 1.42 5.99
C GLN A 66 25.86 2.75 6.61
N LYS A 67 26.24 3.74 5.79
CA LYS A 67 26.62 5.09 6.25
C LYS A 67 25.43 5.99 6.52
N SER A 68 24.33 5.76 5.80
CA SER A 68 23.09 6.54 5.88
C SER A 68 22.39 6.31 7.21
N LYS A 69 21.91 7.40 7.82
CA LYS A 69 21.04 7.33 9.01
C LYS A 69 19.57 7.40 8.63
N ASN A 70 19.25 8.05 7.50
CA ASN A 70 17.89 8.27 7.02
C ASN A 70 17.80 8.01 5.50
N ALA A 71 17.96 6.75 5.07
CA ALA A 71 17.75 6.39 3.68
C ALA A 71 16.25 6.33 3.36
N VAL A 72 15.87 6.90 2.22
CA VAL A 72 14.50 6.85 1.69
C VAL A 72 14.50 6.14 0.35
N ILE A 73 13.55 5.22 0.17
CA ILE A 73 13.35 4.53 -1.10
C ILE A 73 12.16 5.14 -1.84
N LEU A 74 12.34 5.49 -3.12
CA LEU A 74 11.29 5.88 -4.04
C LEU A 74 11.05 4.75 -5.05
N THR A 75 9.83 4.22 -5.13
CA THR A 75 9.48 3.11 -6.04
C THR A 75 8.49 3.49 -7.13
N GLY A 76 8.49 2.73 -8.21
CA GLY A 76 7.43 2.71 -9.22
C GLY A 76 7.14 1.31 -9.75
N ALA A 77 6.39 1.23 -10.85
CA ALA A 77 5.74 -0.02 -11.26
C ALA A 77 6.71 -1.19 -11.55
N GLY A 78 7.98 -0.89 -11.87
CA GLY A 78 9.00 -1.89 -12.12
C GLY A 78 9.34 -2.77 -10.91
N VAL A 79 8.99 -2.40 -9.67
CA VAL A 79 9.15 -3.31 -8.52
C VAL A 79 8.05 -4.38 -8.45
N SER A 80 6.94 -4.19 -9.15
CA SER A 80 5.76 -5.06 -9.12
C SER A 80 5.66 -5.99 -10.35
N THR A 81 6.58 -5.88 -11.30
CA THR A 81 6.56 -6.69 -12.54
C THR A 81 6.78 -8.17 -12.26
N ALA A 82 7.63 -8.53 -11.29
CA ALA A 82 7.79 -9.92 -10.88
C ALA A 82 6.57 -10.48 -10.12
N SER A 83 5.67 -9.61 -9.63
CA SER A 83 4.38 -10.00 -9.06
C SER A 83 3.30 -10.24 -10.13
N GLY A 84 3.65 -10.16 -11.42
CA GLY A 84 2.70 -10.29 -12.54
C GLY A 84 1.90 -9.02 -12.82
N ILE A 85 2.24 -7.88 -12.19
CA ILE A 85 1.59 -6.58 -12.47
C ILE A 85 2.43 -5.87 -13.54
N PRO A 86 1.88 -5.62 -14.76
CA PRO A 86 2.63 -4.95 -15.80
C PRO A 86 2.97 -3.51 -15.40
N ASP A 87 4.12 -3.05 -15.84
CA ASP A 87 4.51 -1.65 -15.75
C ASP A 87 3.70 -0.79 -16.76
N TYR A 88 4.05 0.49 -16.90
CA TYR A 88 3.34 1.38 -17.82
C TYR A 88 4.06 1.57 -19.16
N ARG A 89 5.39 1.46 -19.22
CA ARG A 89 6.22 2.04 -20.30
C ARG A 89 7.25 1.08 -20.89
N SER A 90 7.35 -0.16 -20.42
CA SER A 90 8.22 -1.14 -21.07
C SER A 90 7.82 -1.34 -22.54
N GLY A 91 8.80 -1.39 -23.42
CA GLY A 91 8.58 -1.52 -24.87
C GLY A 91 8.16 -2.93 -25.28
N ALA A 92 7.81 -3.10 -26.57
CA ALA A 92 7.35 -4.37 -27.12
C ALA A 92 8.34 -5.55 -26.94
N ASN A 93 9.64 -5.24 -26.87
CA ASN A 93 10.73 -6.22 -26.77
C ASN A 93 11.29 -6.37 -25.34
N THR A 94 10.54 -5.94 -24.34
CA THR A 94 10.97 -6.02 -22.93
C THR A 94 11.29 -7.45 -22.51
N ILE A 95 12.28 -7.60 -21.61
CA ILE A 95 12.63 -8.87 -20.98
C ILE A 95 11.64 -9.28 -19.87
N LEU A 96 10.70 -8.40 -19.50
CA LEU A 96 9.76 -8.65 -18.43
C LEU A 96 8.72 -9.71 -18.81
N LYS A 97 8.44 -10.63 -17.88
CA LYS A 97 7.44 -11.71 -18.06
C LYS A 97 6.01 -11.19 -18.23
N THR A 98 5.72 -10.01 -17.69
CA THR A 98 4.44 -9.31 -17.86
C THR A 98 4.24 -8.78 -19.27
N GLY A 99 5.26 -8.86 -20.12
CA GLY A 99 5.25 -8.27 -21.45
C GLY A 99 5.32 -6.74 -21.40
N PRO A 100 4.95 -6.07 -22.51
CA PRO A 100 5.05 -4.64 -22.67
C PRO A 100 4.22 -3.89 -21.62
N GLY A 101 4.64 -2.67 -21.32
CA GLY A 101 3.91 -1.81 -20.41
C GLY A 101 2.53 -1.48 -20.93
N LYS A 102 1.62 -1.09 -20.02
CA LYS A 102 0.21 -0.85 -20.34
C LYS A 102 -0.01 0.04 -21.56
N TRP A 103 0.76 1.12 -21.70
CA TRP A 103 0.59 2.06 -22.83
C TRP A 103 1.11 1.52 -24.15
N GLU A 104 2.23 0.78 -24.10
CA GLU A 104 2.76 0.09 -25.29
C GLU A 104 1.78 -0.98 -25.77
N LEU A 105 1.20 -1.74 -24.83
CA LEU A 105 0.20 -2.75 -25.14
C LEU A 105 -1.11 -2.13 -25.66
N GLU A 106 -1.53 -0.97 -25.18
CA GLU A 106 -2.70 -0.25 -25.69
C GLU A 106 -2.50 0.19 -27.15
N GLU A 107 -1.30 0.64 -27.50
CA GLU A 107 -0.96 1.09 -28.86
C GLU A 107 -0.74 -0.09 -29.83
N ASN A 108 -0.04 -1.15 -29.40
CA ASN A 108 0.43 -2.23 -30.26
C ASN A 108 -0.23 -3.60 -29.96
N LYS A 109 -1.41 -3.60 -29.32
CA LYS A 109 -2.10 -4.80 -28.81
C LYS A 109 -2.18 -5.95 -29.80
N LYS A 110 -2.65 -5.66 -31.01
CA LYS A 110 -2.92 -6.67 -32.04
C LYS A 110 -1.64 -7.39 -32.45
N LYS A 111 -0.60 -6.61 -32.77
CA LYS A 111 0.73 -7.12 -33.15
C LYS A 111 1.34 -7.98 -32.04
N PHE A 112 1.26 -7.52 -30.79
CA PHE A 112 1.82 -8.28 -29.66
C PHE A 112 1.12 -9.64 -29.47
N LEU A 113 -0.22 -9.66 -29.52
CA LEU A 113 -0.98 -10.90 -29.35
C LEU A 113 -0.72 -11.91 -30.48
N GLU A 114 -0.52 -11.42 -31.72
CA GLU A 114 -0.22 -12.25 -32.89
C GLU A 114 1.20 -12.85 -32.83
N GLU A 115 2.20 -12.10 -32.36
CA GLU A 115 3.61 -12.51 -32.38
C GLU A 115 4.06 -13.24 -31.10
N LYS A 116 3.53 -12.86 -29.93
CA LYS A 116 4.09 -13.22 -28.61
C LYS A 116 3.06 -13.86 -27.66
N GLY A 117 1.78 -13.90 -28.02
CA GLY A 117 0.71 -14.49 -27.22
C GLY A 117 0.22 -13.60 -26.07
N LYS A 118 -0.58 -14.16 -25.16
CA LYS A 118 -1.17 -13.42 -24.03
C LYS A 118 -0.15 -13.25 -22.89
N PRO A 119 0.08 -12.01 -22.38
CA PRO A 119 0.96 -11.79 -21.26
C PRO A 119 0.39 -12.41 -19.97
N GLN A 120 1.27 -12.85 -19.07
CA GLN A 120 0.88 -13.33 -17.74
C GLN A 120 0.64 -12.13 -16.83
N ILE A 121 -0.62 -11.75 -16.66
CA ILE A 121 -1.03 -10.60 -15.86
C ILE A 121 -1.85 -11.07 -14.66
N ILE A 122 -1.47 -10.57 -13.48
CA ILE A 122 -2.19 -10.75 -12.23
C ILE A 122 -2.86 -9.42 -11.86
N LEU A 123 -4.11 -9.49 -11.41
CA LEU A 123 -4.79 -8.33 -10.84
C LEU A 123 -4.10 -7.95 -9.54
N ALA A 124 -3.77 -6.66 -9.35
CA ALA A 124 -3.02 -6.18 -8.19
C ALA A 124 -3.57 -6.66 -6.83
N ILE A 125 -4.90 -6.74 -6.68
CA ILE A 125 -5.55 -7.23 -5.45
C ILE A 125 -5.25 -8.70 -5.11
N ASN A 126 -4.83 -9.49 -6.11
CA ASN A 126 -4.47 -10.90 -5.98
C ASN A 126 -2.97 -11.15 -6.14
N ALA A 127 -2.16 -10.09 -6.21
CA ALA A 127 -0.73 -10.19 -6.42
C ALA A 127 0.00 -10.36 -5.10
N PHE A 128 1.02 -11.23 -5.08
CA PHE A 128 1.94 -11.33 -3.97
C PHE A 128 3.01 -10.25 -4.06
N PRO A 129 3.53 -9.71 -2.93
CA PRO A 129 4.70 -8.85 -2.96
C PRO A 129 5.86 -9.54 -3.67
N SER A 130 6.53 -8.82 -4.58
CA SER A 130 7.69 -9.38 -5.30
C SER A 130 8.87 -9.62 -4.34
N PRO A 131 9.88 -10.42 -4.73
CA PRO A 131 11.13 -10.53 -3.98
C PRO A 131 11.77 -9.16 -3.66
N THR A 132 11.62 -8.19 -4.57
CA THR A 132 12.05 -6.80 -4.34
C THR A 132 11.29 -6.15 -3.18
N HIS A 133 9.96 -6.28 -3.11
CA HIS A 133 9.17 -5.76 -1.99
C HIS A 133 9.56 -6.39 -0.65
N MET A 134 9.78 -7.71 -0.65
CA MET A 134 10.20 -8.44 0.55
C MET A 134 11.62 -8.03 0.99
N ALA A 135 12.52 -7.79 0.04
CA ALA A 135 13.85 -7.28 0.34
C ALA A 135 13.83 -5.84 0.89
N ILE A 136 13.01 -4.95 0.31
CA ILE A 136 12.82 -3.59 0.84
C ILE A 136 12.26 -3.65 2.27
N SER A 137 11.26 -4.50 2.52
CA SER A 137 10.73 -4.73 3.86
C SER A 137 11.79 -5.23 4.84
N LYS A 138 12.66 -6.16 4.41
CA LYS A 138 13.79 -6.62 5.22
C LYS A 138 14.75 -5.48 5.54
N LEU A 139 15.14 -4.66 4.56
CA LEU A 139 16.00 -3.49 4.80
C LEU A 139 15.35 -2.47 5.75
N TYR A 140 14.03 -2.31 5.70
CA TYR A 140 13.28 -1.44 6.62
C TYR A 140 13.33 -1.99 8.06
N LYS A 141 13.08 -3.29 8.24
CA LYS A 141 13.13 -3.95 9.56
C LYS A 141 14.53 -3.94 10.17
N GLU A 142 15.56 -4.04 9.33
CA GLU A 142 16.98 -3.88 9.72
C GLU A 142 17.40 -2.42 9.86
N ASN A 143 16.44 -1.47 9.78
CA ASN A 143 16.62 -0.04 10.03
C ASN A 143 17.59 0.66 9.07
N LEU A 144 17.88 0.05 7.92
CA LEU A 144 18.73 0.61 6.85
C LEU A 144 17.95 1.59 5.96
N ILE A 145 16.62 1.51 5.95
CA ILE A 145 15.74 2.48 5.30
C ILE A 145 14.66 2.93 6.29
N LYS A 146 14.21 4.19 6.17
CA LYS A 146 13.24 4.80 7.09
C LYS A 146 11.83 4.83 6.56
N SER A 147 11.67 5.04 5.27
CA SER A 147 10.37 5.18 4.64
C SER A 147 10.43 4.83 3.15
N VAL A 148 9.26 4.51 2.62
CA VAL A 148 9.04 4.21 1.22
C VAL A 148 8.09 5.25 0.63
N ILE A 149 8.53 5.97 -0.38
CA ILE A 149 7.69 6.79 -1.23
C ILE A 149 7.35 5.96 -2.46
N THR A 150 6.08 5.82 -2.82
CA THR A 150 5.69 4.97 -3.95
C THR A 150 4.73 5.67 -4.89
N GLN A 151 4.94 5.44 -6.19
CA GLN A 151 3.99 5.75 -7.26
C GLN A 151 2.99 4.61 -7.47
N ASN A 152 3.23 3.44 -6.86
CA ASN A 152 2.38 2.29 -7.07
C ASN A 152 1.12 2.40 -6.24
N VAL A 153 0.03 1.88 -6.80
CA VAL A 153 -1.30 1.86 -6.16
C VAL A 153 -1.68 0.46 -5.69
N ASP A 154 -0.77 -0.52 -5.81
CA ASP A 154 -1.03 -1.95 -5.67
C ASP A 154 -1.05 -2.49 -4.23
N ASN A 155 -0.74 -1.65 -3.23
CA ASN A 155 -0.66 -2.00 -1.81
C ASN A 155 0.44 -3.03 -1.43
N LEU A 156 1.35 -3.38 -2.35
CA LEU A 156 2.32 -4.45 -2.12
C LEU A 156 3.40 -4.12 -1.07
N HIS A 157 3.73 -2.84 -0.88
CA HIS A 157 4.66 -2.41 0.18
C HIS A 157 4.09 -2.60 1.59
N HIS A 158 2.79 -2.35 1.78
CA HIS A 158 2.14 -2.62 3.06
C HIS A 158 2.07 -4.12 3.30
N GLN A 159 1.66 -4.88 2.27
CA GLN A 159 1.59 -6.34 2.34
C GLN A 159 2.95 -7.01 2.59
N SER A 160 4.07 -6.41 2.16
CA SER A 160 5.40 -6.95 2.46
C SER A 160 5.83 -6.76 3.92
N GLY A 161 5.07 -6.00 4.72
CA GLY A 161 5.30 -5.82 6.16
C GLY A 161 5.82 -4.44 6.56
N ILE A 162 5.72 -3.43 5.68
CA ILE A 162 6.05 -2.04 6.02
C ILE A 162 4.79 -1.33 6.54
N PRO A 163 4.81 -0.73 7.75
CA PRO A 163 3.65 -0.01 8.29
C PRO A 163 3.20 1.15 7.40
N ARG A 164 1.89 1.39 7.30
CA ARG A 164 1.33 2.46 6.44
C ARG A 164 1.88 3.84 6.77
N LYS A 165 2.17 4.11 8.04
CA LYS A 165 2.73 5.39 8.50
C LYS A 165 4.08 5.75 7.85
N ASP A 166 4.82 4.75 7.37
CA ASP A 166 6.12 4.90 6.75
C ASP A 166 6.08 4.67 5.23
N ILE A 167 4.86 4.61 4.66
CA ILE A 167 4.61 4.50 3.22
C ILE A 167 3.89 5.77 2.73
N HIS A 168 4.43 6.42 1.71
CA HIS A 168 3.88 7.65 1.12
C HIS A 168 3.41 7.38 -0.31
N GLU A 169 2.12 7.11 -0.46
CA GLU A 169 1.47 6.64 -1.69
C GLU A 169 1.07 7.82 -2.60
N LEU A 170 2.00 8.27 -3.45
CA LEU A 170 1.82 9.47 -4.27
C LEU A 170 0.60 9.38 -5.19
N HIS A 171 0.25 8.20 -5.70
CA HIS A 171 -0.85 8.04 -6.65
C HIS A 171 -2.08 7.36 -6.03
N GLY A 172 -2.15 7.34 -4.69
CA GLY A 172 -3.21 6.66 -3.95
C GLY A 172 -3.01 5.16 -3.88
N ASN A 173 -4.07 4.45 -3.53
CA ASN A 173 -4.05 3.01 -3.35
C ASN A 173 -5.42 2.40 -3.67
N ILE A 174 -5.43 1.33 -4.45
CA ILE A 174 -6.64 0.65 -4.97
C ILE A 174 -7.59 0.18 -3.87
N ILE A 175 -7.08 -0.07 -2.66
CA ILE A 175 -7.88 -0.53 -1.52
C ILE A 175 -8.27 0.58 -0.54
N SER A 176 -7.94 1.83 -0.84
CA SER A 176 -8.18 2.94 0.08
C SER A 176 -9.21 3.93 -0.46
N GLU A 177 -10.05 4.43 0.43
CA GLU A 177 -11.02 5.48 0.16
C GLU A 177 -11.07 6.48 1.31
N ARG A 178 -11.20 7.76 0.99
CA ARG A 178 -11.14 8.86 1.95
C ARG A 178 -12.50 9.52 2.09
N CYS A 179 -12.89 9.81 3.33
CA CYS A 179 -14.08 10.59 3.61
C CYS A 179 -13.88 12.07 3.27
N GLU A 180 -14.80 12.66 2.52
CA GLU A 180 -14.77 14.08 2.18
C GLU A 180 -14.99 15.02 3.37
N LYS A 181 -15.69 14.57 4.43
CA LYS A 181 -16.01 15.38 5.62
C LYS A 181 -14.90 15.34 6.66
N CYS A 182 -14.50 14.13 7.08
CA CYS A 182 -13.57 13.96 8.21
C CYS A 182 -12.14 13.60 7.79
N ASN A 183 -11.87 13.46 6.49
CA ASN A 183 -10.57 13.07 5.90
C ASN A 183 -10.03 11.70 6.35
N TYR A 184 -10.80 10.91 7.11
CA TYR A 184 -10.40 9.57 7.51
C TYR A 184 -10.27 8.67 6.29
N VAL A 185 -9.17 7.90 6.24
CA VAL A 185 -8.90 6.93 5.17
C VAL A 185 -9.34 5.55 5.65
N HIS A 186 -10.29 4.96 4.92
CA HIS A 186 -10.72 3.59 5.12
C HIS A 186 -9.93 2.69 4.18
N TYR A 187 -9.25 1.68 4.75
CA TYR A 187 -8.65 0.59 4.00
C TYR A 187 -9.61 -0.58 3.91
N ARG A 188 -9.71 -1.16 2.72
CA ARG A 188 -10.54 -2.32 2.38
C ARG A 188 -9.65 -3.49 2.02
N ASP A 189 -10.22 -4.69 1.93
CA ASP A 189 -9.53 -5.79 1.23
C ASP A 189 -9.94 -5.90 -0.24
N PHE A 190 -10.92 -5.11 -0.71
CA PHE A 190 -11.38 -5.09 -2.10
C PHE A 190 -11.01 -3.79 -2.83
N TYR A 191 -11.18 -3.80 -4.16
CA TYR A 191 -10.97 -2.63 -5.01
C TYR A 191 -12.03 -1.56 -4.74
N THR A 192 -11.63 -0.38 -4.28
CA THR A 192 -12.56 0.66 -3.82
C THR A 192 -13.28 1.36 -4.97
N ARG A 193 -12.59 1.61 -6.09
CA ARG A 193 -13.22 2.23 -7.27
C ARG A 193 -14.23 1.27 -7.90
N LEU A 194 -15.41 1.80 -8.22
CA LEU A 194 -16.48 1.03 -8.84
C LEU A 194 -16.08 0.62 -10.28
N LYS A 195 -16.31 -0.64 -10.65
CA LYS A 195 -15.85 -1.23 -11.92
C LYS A 195 -16.37 -0.52 -13.19
N HIS A 196 -17.51 0.17 -13.11
CA HIS A 196 -18.08 0.89 -14.24
C HIS A 196 -17.48 2.28 -14.45
N LEU A 197 -16.76 2.82 -13.46
CA LEU A 197 -16.11 4.13 -13.53
C LEU A 197 -14.77 4.03 -14.26
N LYS A 198 -14.55 4.95 -15.18
CA LYS A 198 -13.38 5.07 -16.06
C LYS A 198 -12.55 6.30 -15.68
N TRP A 199 -11.46 6.50 -16.42
CA TRP A 199 -10.66 7.71 -16.34
C TRP A 199 -11.53 8.95 -16.63
N GLY A 200 -11.45 9.97 -15.77
CA GLY A 200 -12.26 11.20 -15.85
C GLY A 200 -13.61 11.13 -15.13
N ASP A 201 -14.06 9.95 -14.68
CA ASP A 201 -15.27 9.83 -13.87
C ASP A 201 -15.00 10.20 -12.39
N PRO A 202 -16.02 10.68 -11.65
CA PRO A 202 -15.89 11.02 -10.23
C PRO A 202 -15.30 9.90 -9.37
N HIS A 203 -14.64 10.26 -8.27
CA HIS A 203 -14.04 9.29 -7.33
C HIS A 203 -15.03 8.72 -6.31
N ASN A 204 -16.29 9.19 -6.30
CA ASN A 204 -17.29 8.75 -5.34
C ASN A 204 -17.46 7.23 -5.42
N THR A 205 -17.30 6.55 -4.29
CA THR A 205 -17.36 5.09 -4.25
C THR A 205 -18.76 4.54 -3.95
N GLY A 206 -19.72 5.43 -3.73
CA GLY A 206 -21.09 5.10 -3.32
C GLY A 206 -21.21 4.66 -1.86
N ARG A 207 -20.14 4.77 -1.06
CA ARG A 207 -20.12 4.38 0.35
C ARG A 207 -20.07 5.61 1.26
N ILE A 208 -20.49 5.41 2.51
CA ILE A 208 -20.53 6.44 3.57
C ILE A 208 -19.46 6.12 4.62
N CYS A 209 -18.88 7.17 5.21
CA CYS A 209 -17.91 7.05 6.28
C CYS A 209 -18.45 6.26 7.47
N GLN A 210 -17.63 5.35 7.99
CA GLN A 210 -17.99 4.48 9.11
C GLN A 210 -17.40 4.98 10.44
N LYS A 211 -16.74 6.14 10.44
CA LYS A 211 -16.25 6.76 11.66
C LYS A 211 -17.44 7.30 12.45
N ASN A 212 -17.51 6.98 13.74
CA ASN A 212 -18.58 7.44 14.62
C ASN A 212 -18.83 8.96 14.48
N GLY A 213 -20.10 9.33 14.26
CA GLY A 213 -20.51 10.72 14.09
C GLY A 213 -20.18 11.34 12.72
N CYS A 214 -19.76 10.54 11.74
CA CYS A 214 -19.51 11.00 10.37
C CYS A 214 -20.41 10.27 9.37
N ASP A 215 -20.96 11.02 8.44
CA ASP A 215 -21.87 10.58 7.37
C ASP A 215 -21.38 11.06 5.99
N GLY A 216 -20.10 11.42 5.88
CA GLY A 216 -19.52 11.94 4.63
C GLY A 216 -19.38 10.86 3.56
N GLN A 217 -19.50 11.25 2.30
CA GLN A 217 -19.27 10.32 1.20
C GLN A 217 -17.79 9.93 1.13
N LEU A 218 -17.56 8.69 0.73
CA LEU A 218 -16.23 8.14 0.49
C LEU A 218 -15.85 8.28 -0.98
N HIS A 219 -14.60 8.66 -1.20
CA HIS A 219 -13.98 8.82 -2.51
C HIS A 219 -12.73 7.94 -2.58
N ASP A 220 -12.52 7.20 -3.68
CA ASP A 220 -11.26 6.46 -3.85
C ASP A 220 -10.07 7.44 -3.87
N THR A 221 -8.89 6.97 -3.46
CA THR A 221 -7.71 7.85 -3.34
C THR A 221 -6.85 7.89 -4.60
N LEU A 222 -7.24 7.17 -5.66
CA LEU A 222 -6.43 7.03 -6.86
C LEU A 222 -6.20 8.41 -7.49
N VAL A 223 -4.99 8.64 -7.98
CA VAL A 223 -4.64 9.87 -8.70
C VAL A 223 -4.42 9.51 -10.16
N PHE A 224 -5.29 10.01 -11.02
CA PHE A 224 -5.19 9.82 -12.45
C PHE A 224 -4.36 10.92 -13.14
N PHE A 225 -4.07 10.71 -14.42
CA PHE A 225 -3.42 11.73 -15.23
C PHE A 225 -4.25 13.02 -15.29
N GLY A 226 -3.59 14.15 -15.03
CA GLY A 226 -4.22 15.48 -14.94
C GLY A 226 -4.67 15.86 -13.54
N GLU A 227 -4.76 14.91 -12.62
CA GLU A 227 -5.11 15.17 -11.23
C GLU A 227 -3.88 15.52 -10.39
N SER A 228 -4.14 16.22 -9.28
CA SER A 228 -3.10 16.56 -8.31
C SER A 228 -3.04 15.51 -7.21
N VAL A 229 -1.82 15.05 -6.91
CA VAL A 229 -1.55 14.29 -5.67
C VAL A 229 -2.07 15.08 -4.46
N LEU A 230 -2.68 14.38 -3.51
CA LEU A 230 -3.20 14.96 -2.28
C LEU A 230 -2.11 15.76 -1.55
N GLN A 231 -2.45 16.95 -1.07
CA GLN A 231 -1.47 17.89 -0.54
C GLN A 231 -0.74 17.35 0.70
N ASN A 232 -1.44 16.68 1.61
CA ASN A 232 -0.86 16.05 2.78
C ASN A 232 0.15 14.94 2.40
N ILE A 233 -0.14 14.16 1.35
CA ILE A 233 0.78 13.13 0.84
C ILE A 233 1.99 13.76 0.17
N LYS A 234 1.81 14.80 -0.65
CA LYS A 234 2.91 15.57 -1.26
C LYS A 234 3.86 16.11 -0.17
N GLN A 235 3.29 16.75 0.85
CA GLN A 235 4.05 17.32 1.95
C GLN A 235 4.80 16.23 2.71
N SER A 236 4.11 15.15 3.11
CA SER A 236 4.71 14.06 3.86
C SER A 236 5.86 13.38 3.09
N ALA A 237 5.70 13.13 1.78
CA ALA A 237 6.77 12.60 0.93
C ALA A 237 7.96 13.57 0.79
N GLN A 238 7.68 14.88 0.70
CA GLN A 238 8.73 15.90 0.65
C GLN A 238 9.51 15.98 1.97
N GLU A 239 8.83 15.93 3.13
CA GLU A 239 9.46 15.93 4.46
C GLU A 239 10.42 14.74 4.62
N GLN A 240 10.04 13.55 4.12
CA GLN A 240 10.95 12.40 4.10
C GLN A 240 12.23 12.70 3.31
N ILE A 241 12.11 13.25 2.10
CA ILE A 241 13.27 13.60 1.27
C ILE A 241 14.10 14.74 1.90
N GLU A 242 13.47 15.70 2.55
CA GLU A 242 14.16 16.80 3.24
C GLU A 242 14.95 16.33 4.45
N SER A 243 14.49 15.27 5.13
CA SER A 243 15.18 14.63 6.25
C SER A 243 16.19 13.55 5.84
N ALA A 244 16.13 13.09 4.58
CA ALA A 244 16.95 11.99 4.09
C ALA A 244 18.43 12.39 3.91
N ASP A 245 19.32 11.41 4.05
CA ASP A 245 20.74 11.51 3.68
C ASP A 245 21.16 10.53 2.57
N LEU A 246 20.21 9.73 2.07
CA LEU A 246 20.34 8.87 0.89
C LEU A 246 18.98 8.70 0.21
N CYS A 247 18.92 8.86 -1.11
CA CYS A 247 17.71 8.63 -1.90
C CYS A 247 17.94 7.48 -2.89
N ILE A 248 17.16 6.40 -2.77
CA ILE A 248 17.27 5.23 -3.65
C ILE A 248 16.00 5.14 -4.49
N VAL A 249 16.14 5.19 -5.82
CA VAL A 249 15.03 5.12 -6.77
C VAL A 249 15.00 3.73 -7.40
N VAL A 250 13.86 3.06 -7.41
CA VAL A 250 13.74 1.67 -7.87
C VAL A 250 12.54 1.50 -8.80
N GLY A 251 12.77 0.94 -10.00
CA GLY A 251 11.70 0.50 -10.90
C GLY A 251 10.80 1.64 -11.40
N THR A 252 11.37 2.81 -11.68
CA THR A 252 10.63 3.93 -12.26
C THR A 252 11.45 4.69 -13.29
N SER A 253 10.78 5.13 -14.37
CA SER A 253 11.37 5.99 -15.40
C SER A 253 11.48 7.46 -14.99
N LEU A 254 10.89 7.85 -13.85
CA LEU A 254 10.85 9.24 -13.36
C LEU A 254 10.26 10.25 -14.36
N THR A 255 9.30 9.80 -15.16
CA THR A 255 8.59 10.64 -16.15
C THR A 255 7.42 11.41 -15.55
N VAL A 256 6.90 10.96 -14.43
CA VAL A 256 5.81 11.63 -13.73
C VAL A 256 6.40 12.62 -12.74
N GLN A 257 6.01 13.89 -12.87
CA GLN A 257 6.63 14.99 -12.13
C GLN A 257 6.51 14.85 -10.61
N SER A 258 5.46 14.20 -10.10
CA SER A 258 5.28 14.01 -8.65
C SER A 258 6.43 13.24 -8.00
N ALA A 259 6.95 12.21 -8.66
CA ALA A 259 8.15 11.50 -8.21
C ALA A 259 9.45 12.16 -8.66
N ALA A 260 9.51 12.61 -9.92
CA ALA A 260 10.71 13.25 -10.48
C ALA A 260 11.15 14.48 -9.65
N ARG A 261 10.18 15.28 -9.18
CA ARG A 261 10.44 16.45 -8.32
C ARG A 261 11.15 16.07 -7.01
N LEU A 262 10.81 14.94 -6.41
CA LEU A 262 11.44 14.48 -5.18
C LEU A 262 12.92 14.14 -5.40
N VAL A 263 13.23 13.48 -6.51
CA VAL A 263 14.62 13.20 -6.91
C VAL A 263 15.39 14.49 -7.22
N TRP A 264 14.74 15.47 -7.85
CA TRP A 264 15.31 16.79 -8.05
C TRP A 264 15.64 17.48 -6.72
N ILE A 265 14.76 17.42 -5.71
CA ILE A 265 15.02 17.97 -4.36
C ILE A 265 16.25 17.28 -3.74
N SER A 266 16.35 15.95 -3.81
CA SER A 266 17.53 15.20 -3.34
C SER A 266 18.82 15.72 -3.99
N GLN A 267 18.78 15.97 -5.31
CA GLN A 267 19.92 16.50 -6.04
C GLN A 267 20.29 17.92 -5.59
N GLN A 268 19.31 18.81 -5.38
CA GLN A 268 19.56 20.17 -4.88
C GLN A 268 20.16 20.17 -3.46
N ARG A 269 19.76 19.19 -2.63
CA ARG A 269 20.35 18.98 -1.30
C ARG A 269 21.74 18.37 -1.35
N GLY A 270 22.18 17.87 -2.50
CA GLY A 270 23.48 17.23 -2.68
C GLY A 270 23.61 15.90 -1.95
N ILE A 271 22.50 15.25 -1.60
CA ILE A 271 22.55 13.90 -1.01
C ILE A 271 22.81 12.85 -2.11
N PRO A 272 23.48 11.73 -1.79
CA PRO A 272 23.66 10.63 -2.72
C PRO A 272 22.32 10.11 -3.28
N ILE A 273 22.30 9.85 -4.58
CA ILE A 273 21.17 9.27 -5.29
C ILE A 273 21.64 7.96 -5.92
N VAL A 274 20.88 6.88 -5.71
CA VAL A 274 21.06 5.59 -6.39
C VAL A 274 19.81 5.32 -7.23
N ILE A 275 19.98 4.87 -8.47
CA ILE A 275 18.86 4.53 -9.35
C ILE A 275 19.04 3.09 -9.82
N ILE A 276 18.04 2.26 -9.57
CA ILE A 276 17.95 0.86 -10.03
C ILE A 276 16.78 0.78 -11.01
N ASN A 277 17.09 0.69 -12.30
CA ASN A 277 16.06 0.61 -13.34
C ASN A 277 16.65 0.06 -14.65
N LEU A 278 15.87 -0.72 -15.41
CA LEU A 278 16.27 -1.22 -16.74
C LEU A 278 16.39 -0.09 -17.77
N GLN A 279 15.45 0.85 -17.75
CA GLN A 279 15.40 1.96 -18.71
C GLN A 279 16.15 3.19 -18.18
N LYS A 280 16.53 4.07 -19.10
CA LYS A 280 17.07 5.39 -18.74
C LYS A 280 16.08 6.22 -17.94
N THR A 281 16.61 7.10 -17.11
CA THR A 281 15.83 8.12 -16.39
C THR A 281 16.44 9.50 -16.60
N SER A 282 15.64 10.55 -16.34
CA SER A 282 16.11 11.94 -16.46
C SER A 282 17.21 12.33 -15.46
N TYR A 283 17.52 11.50 -14.46
CA TYR A 283 18.46 11.81 -13.37
C TYR A 283 19.69 10.91 -13.34
N ASP A 284 19.87 10.04 -14.35
CA ASP A 284 20.96 9.05 -14.36
C ASP A 284 22.36 9.67 -14.24
N SER A 285 22.59 10.87 -14.81
CA SER A 285 23.92 11.52 -14.84
C SER A 285 24.40 12.04 -13.47
N LYS A 286 23.52 12.09 -12.46
CA LYS A 286 23.81 12.57 -11.11
C LYS A 286 23.60 11.49 -10.05
N ALA A 287 23.46 10.24 -10.48
CA ALA A 287 23.19 9.11 -9.60
C ALA A 287 24.18 7.96 -9.82
N LEU A 288 24.34 7.12 -8.79
CA LEU A 288 24.85 5.77 -8.99
C LEU A 288 23.75 4.95 -9.69
N LYS A 289 23.88 4.77 -11.01
CA LYS A 289 22.91 4.04 -11.82
C LYS A 289 23.29 2.56 -11.93
N ILE A 290 22.38 1.68 -11.52
CA ILE A 290 22.46 0.23 -11.71
C ILE A 290 21.40 -0.18 -12.74
N ASN A 291 21.85 -0.67 -13.90
CA ASN A 291 20.97 -1.11 -14.97
C ASN A 291 20.72 -2.62 -14.83
N GLY A 292 19.49 -3.00 -14.48
CA GLY A 292 19.13 -4.41 -14.34
C GLY A 292 17.74 -4.60 -13.73
N LEU A 293 17.34 -5.86 -13.65
CA LEU A 293 16.11 -6.27 -12.98
C LEU A 293 16.22 -6.00 -11.47
N CYS A 294 15.12 -5.58 -10.85
CA CYS A 294 15.10 -5.26 -9.43
C CYS A 294 15.38 -6.51 -8.58
N GLU A 295 14.79 -7.65 -8.93
CA GLU A 295 14.83 -8.86 -8.09
C GLU A 295 16.25 -9.42 -7.92
N PRO A 296 17.05 -9.63 -8.99
CA PRO A 296 18.42 -10.12 -8.82
C PRO A 296 19.33 -9.12 -8.08
N ILE A 297 19.11 -7.82 -8.26
CA ILE A 297 19.90 -6.77 -7.59
C ILE A 297 19.59 -6.79 -6.09
N PHE A 298 18.31 -6.83 -5.70
CA PHE A 298 17.92 -6.88 -4.29
C PHE A 298 18.29 -8.20 -3.62
N ASP A 299 18.21 -9.33 -4.33
CA ASP A 299 18.73 -10.61 -3.85
C ASP A 299 20.25 -10.54 -3.57
N LEU A 300 21.02 -9.91 -4.47
CA LEU A 300 22.45 -9.70 -4.25
C LEU A 300 22.74 -8.78 -3.06
N ILE A 301 21.95 -7.71 -2.88
CA ILE A 301 22.05 -6.81 -1.71
C ILE A 301 21.85 -7.60 -0.42
N LEU A 302 20.76 -8.38 -0.32
CA LEU A 302 20.48 -9.18 0.88
C LEU A 302 21.58 -10.21 1.14
N LYS A 303 22.05 -10.92 0.10
CA LYS A 303 23.15 -11.90 0.21
C LYS A 303 24.43 -11.28 0.78
N LYS A 304 24.83 -10.11 0.26
CA LYS A 304 26.04 -9.40 0.73
C LYS A 304 25.90 -8.82 2.13
N LEU A 305 24.68 -8.46 2.52
CA LEU A 305 24.35 -8.05 3.90
C LEU A 305 24.13 -9.24 4.84
N ASN A 306 24.21 -10.48 4.34
CA ASN A 306 23.86 -11.70 5.07
C ASN A 306 22.45 -11.67 5.69
N PHE A 307 21.50 -11.09 4.94
CA PHE A 307 20.09 -11.06 5.30
C PHE A 307 19.31 -12.08 4.49
N GLN A 308 18.25 -12.61 5.12
CA GLN A 308 17.22 -13.40 4.46
C GLN A 308 15.92 -12.59 4.47
N PRO A 309 15.18 -12.53 3.36
CA PRO A 309 13.88 -11.88 3.36
C PRO A 309 12.92 -12.67 4.26
N ASP A 310 12.01 -11.95 4.92
CA ASP A 310 10.96 -12.62 5.68
C ASP A 310 10.01 -13.35 4.73
N LYS A 311 9.33 -14.37 5.24
CA LYS A 311 8.27 -15.04 4.50
C LYS A 311 7.06 -14.12 4.35
N PHE A 312 6.38 -14.22 3.22
CA PHE A 312 5.12 -13.50 3.04
C PHE A 312 4.05 -14.10 3.94
N THR A 313 3.41 -13.23 4.72
CA THR A 313 2.31 -13.59 5.61
C THR A 313 1.16 -12.61 5.45
N VAL A 314 -0.07 -13.10 5.57
CA VAL A 314 -1.26 -12.27 5.70
C VAL A 314 -1.72 -12.36 7.15
N GLN A 315 -1.60 -11.27 7.89
CA GLN A 315 -2.10 -11.15 9.25
C GLN A 315 -3.40 -10.34 9.26
N ARG A 316 -4.41 -10.88 9.94
CA ARG A 316 -5.71 -10.24 10.19
C ARG A 316 -6.01 -10.36 11.67
N ASP A 317 -6.07 -9.23 12.36
CA ASP A 317 -6.43 -9.17 13.77
C ASP A 317 -7.92 -8.83 13.85
N ILE A 318 -8.75 -9.85 14.04
CA ILE A 318 -10.20 -9.75 14.11
C ILE A 318 -10.59 -9.33 15.51
N ILE A 319 -11.41 -8.28 15.59
CA ILE A 319 -11.90 -7.74 16.85
C ILE A 319 -13.42 -7.91 16.86
N LEU A 320 -13.92 -8.80 17.72
CA LEU A 320 -15.33 -8.90 18.04
C LEU A 320 -15.59 -8.16 19.36
N ARG A 321 -16.41 -7.11 19.30
CA ARG A 321 -16.86 -6.35 20.47
C ARG A 321 -18.32 -6.66 20.75
N PHE A 322 -18.60 -7.05 21.98
CA PHE A 322 -19.96 -7.24 22.47
C PHE A 322 -20.25 -6.18 23.52
N GLN A 323 -21.28 -5.36 23.28
CA GLN A 323 -21.73 -4.34 24.21
C GLN A 323 -23.11 -4.69 24.73
N LYS A 324 -23.25 -4.88 26.06
CA LYS A 324 -24.56 -5.12 26.68
C LYS A 324 -25.37 -3.81 26.70
N THR A 325 -26.45 -3.75 25.93
CA THR A 325 -27.34 -2.57 25.81
C THR A 325 -28.58 -2.66 26.70
N GLY A 326 -28.85 -3.83 27.29
CA GLY A 326 -30.00 -4.08 28.17
C GLY A 326 -29.85 -5.38 28.93
N PHE A 327 -30.90 -5.85 29.60
CA PHE A 327 -30.84 -7.09 30.40
C PHE A 327 -30.51 -8.31 29.52
N CYS A 328 -31.11 -8.36 28.32
CA CYS A 328 -30.98 -9.44 27.33
C CYS A 328 -30.52 -8.98 25.94
N SER A 329 -30.21 -7.70 25.77
CA SER A 329 -29.83 -7.13 24.48
C SER A 329 -28.34 -6.79 24.44
N PHE A 330 -27.72 -7.12 23.30
CA PHE A 330 -26.31 -6.86 23.04
C PHE A 330 -26.14 -6.35 21.62
N ASP A 331 -25.19 -5.45 21.43
CA ASP A 331 -24.67 -5.07 20.12
C ASP A 331 -23.36 -5.84 19.88
N LEU A 332 -23.29 -6.59 18.78
CA LEU A 332 -22.05 -7.19 18.30
C LEU A 332 -21.47 -6.32 17.17
N PHE A 333 -20.23 -5.91 17.33
CA PHE A 333 -19.41 -5.26 16.31
C PHE A 333 -18.29 -6.21 15.88
N ALA A 334 -18.10 -6.37 14.58
CA ALA A 334 -16.99 -7.15 14.02
C ALA A 334 -16.10 -6.25 13.17
N ASP A 335 -14.83 -6.18 13.54
CA ASP A 335 -13.82 -5.34 12.90
C ASP A 335 -12.54 -6.15 12.61
N CYS A 336 -11.64 -5.58 11.83
CA CYS A 336 -10.37 -6.20 11.49
C CYS A 336 -9.26 -5.14 11.41
N GLU A 337 -8.11 -5.45 11.98
CA GLU A 337 -6.90 -4.65 11.90
C GLU A 337 -5.80 -5.38 11.13
N SER A 338 -4.95 -4.61 10.48
CA SER A 338 -3.71 -5.09 9.87
C SER A 338 -2.61 -5.23 10.93
N PHE A 339 -1.48 -5.85 10.57
CA PHE A 339 -0.35 -6.06 11.49
C PHE A 339 0.23 -4.77 12.12
N ASP A 340 -0.04 -3.61 11.54
CA ASP A 340 0.39 -2.30 12.03
C ASP A 340 -0.69 -1.56 12.85
N GLY A 341 -1.78 -2.25 13.20
CA GLY A 341 -2.93 -1.68 13.92
C GLY A 341 -3.82 -0.79 13.07
N SER A 342 -3.58 -0.70 11.75
CA SER A 342 -4.47 0.06 10.87
C SER A 342 -5.77 -0.70 10.62
N HIS A 343 -6.90 -0.03 10.82
CA HIS A 343 -8.23 -0.59 10.56
C HIS A 343 -8.37 -1.00 9.09
N LEU A 344 -8.83 -2.23 8.87
CA LEU A 344 -9.01 -2.90 7.60
C LEU A 344 -10.40 -3.52 7.52
N SER A 345 -11.26 -3.00 6.66
CA SER A 345 -12.54 -3.67 6.40
C SER A 345 -12.35 -4.83 5.45
N ALA A 346 -12.07 -6.00 6.04
CA ALA A 346 -11.88 -7.27 5.32
C ALA A 346 -13.04 -8.26 5.46
N ILE A 347 -13.89 -8.06 6.47
CA ILE A 347 -15.06 -8.90 6.64
C ILE A 347 -16.04 -8.51 5.52
N LYS A 348 -16.45 -9.51 4.74
CA LYS A 348 -17.44 -9.41 3.67
C LYS A 348 -18.84 -9.59 4.24
N GLN A 349 -19.01 -10.62 5.05
CA GLN A 349 -20.31 -11.03 5.58
C GLN A 349 -20.14 -11.65 6.98
N LEU A 350 -21.03 -11.26 7.89
CA LEU A 350 -21.15 -11.81 9.23
C LEU A 350 -22.42 -12.67 9.30
N GLU A 351 -22.27 -13.92 9.70
CA GLU A 351 -23.39 -14.84 9.91
C GLU A 351 -23.43 -15.28 11.37
N ILE A 352 -24.62 -15.31 11.97
CA ILE A 352 -24.80 -15.63 13.40
C ILE A 352 -25.93 -16.65 13.54
N TRP A 353 -25.61 -17.76 14.21
CA TRP A 353 -26.59 -18.72 14.72
C TRP A 353 -26.73 -18.51 16.22
N TYR A 354 -27.96 -18.36 16.69
CA TYR A 354 -28.25 -18.12 18.09
C TYR A 354 -29.55 -18.80 18.50
N ARG A 355 -29.68 -19.13 19.79
CA ARG A 355 -30.83 -19.83 20.35
C ARG A 355 -31.51 -18.97 21.40
N LYS A 356 -32.83 -18.82 21.32
CA LYS A 356 -33.62 -18.21 22.38
C LYS A 356 -33.76 -19.16 23.58
N GLU A 357 -34.14 -18.65 24.75
CA GLU A 357 -34.39 -19.48 25.96
C GLU A 357 -35.39 -20.62 25.73
N ASN A 358 -36.37 -20.44 24.85
CA ASN A 358 -37.34 -21.48 24.50
C ASN A 358 -36.77 -22.61 23.63
N GLY A 359 -35.47 -22.59 23.32
CA GLY A 359 -34.78 -23.60 22.53
C GLY A 359 -34.81 -23.37 21.02
N ASN A 360 -35.52 -22.36 20.52
CA ASN A 360 -35.58 -22.07 19.08
C ASN A 360 -34.26 -21.52 18.57
N GLN A 361 -33.66 -22.21 17.60
CA GLN A 361 -32.48 -21.75 16.89
C GLN A 361 -32.87 -20.80 15.76
N LEU A 362 -32.14 -19.71 15.64
CA LEU A 362 -32.35 -18.63 14.68
C LEU A 362 -31.02 -18.32 13.97
N TYR A 363 -31.16 -17.73 12.79
CA TYR A 363 -30.05 -17.34 11.93
C TYR A 363 -30.21 -15.88 11.48
N LYS A 364 -29.14 -15.11 11.52
CA LYS A 364 -29.06 -13.79 10.87
C LYS A 364 -27.78 -13.69 10.05
N SER A 365 -27.87 -12.96 8.94
CA SER A 365 -26.76 -12.67 8.04
C SER A 365 -26.71 -11.18 7.77
N PHE A 366 -25.50 -10.64 7.77
CA PHE A 366 -25.23 -9.21 7.60
C PHE A 366 -24.17 -9.01 6.54
N GLU A 367 -24.43 -8.12 5.60
CA GLU A 367 -23.49 -7.66 4.59
C GLU A 367 -23.25 -6.16 4.76
N GLY A 368 -22.01 -5.73 4.56
CA GLY A 368 -21.62 -4.32 4.74
C GLY A 368 -21.27 -3.96 6.18
N HIS A 369 -20.08 -3.38 6.34
CA HIS A 369 -19.58 -2.89 7.62
C HIS A 369 -20.15 -1.48 7.94
N PRO A 370 -20.30 -1.10 9.21
CA PRO A 370 -20.20 -1.94 10.41
C PRO A 370 -21.38 -2.91 10.56
N TYR A 371 -21.09 -4.06 11.15
CA TYR A 371 -22.08 -5.09 11.44
C TYR A 371 -22.73 -4.83 12.79
N TYR A 372 -24.06 -4.80 12.84
CA TYR A 372 -24.82 -4.64 14.07
C TYR A 372 -25.84 -5.77 14.20
N PHE A 373 -25.69 -6.56 15.25
CA PHE A 373 -26.70 -7.51 15.66
C PHE A 373 -27.34 -7.04 16.95
N GLN A 374 -28.67 -6.95 16.97
CA GLN A 374 -29.48 -6.74 18.17
C GLN A 374 -30.48 -7.90 18.32
N ALA A 375 -30.71 -8.32 19.56
CA ALA A 375 -31.74 -9.28 19.94
C ALA A 375 -32.61 -8.72 21.08
N GLU A 376 -33.90 -9.05 21.03
CA GLU A 376 -34.93 -8.52 21.93
C GLU A 376 -35.12 -9.36 23.22
N ASP A 377 -34.81 -10.66 23.16
CA ASP A 377 -34.96 -11.63 24.26
C ASP A 377 -33.60 -12.22 24.67
N SER A 378 -33.55 -12.91 25.81
CA SER A 378 -32.38 -13.73 26.19
C SER A 378 -32.03 -14.73 25.09
N PHE A 379 -30.75 -14.78 24.73
CA PHE A 379 -30.24 -15.71 23.73
C PHE A 379 -28.85 -16.22 24.09
N ASN A 380 -28.50 -17.37 23.51
CA ASN A 380 -27.13 -17.89 23.46
C ASN A 380 -26.66 -17.92 22.02
N ILE A 381 -25.47 -17.39 21.75
CA ILE A 381 -24.82 -17.51 20.45
C ILE A 381 -24.28 -18.94 20.30
N ASP A 382 -24.75 -19.66 19.31
CA ASP A 382 -24.26 -21.00 18.99
C ASP A 382 -22.99 -20.91 18.13
N GLN A 383 -22.99 -19.99 17.16
CA GLN A 383 -21.92 -19.87 16.18
C GLN A 383 -21.88 -18.48 15.56
N ILE A 384 -20.67 -17.96 15.32
CA ILE A 384 -20.41 -16.80 14.48
C ILE A 384 -19.52 -17.23 13.32
N LYS A 385 -19.90 -16.91 12.09
CA LYS A 385 -19.06 -17.11 10.91
C LYS A 385 -18.76 -15.79 10.24
N LEU A 386 -17.47 -15.51 10.07
CA LEU A 386 -16.96 -14.36 9.34
C LEU A 386 -16.50 -14.81 7.97
N ASN A 387 -17.04 -14.24 6.91
CA ASN A 387 -16.61 -14.48 5.54
C ASN A 387 -15.74 -13.31 5.08
N PHE A 388 -14.68 -13.60 4.33
CA PHE A 388 -13.72 -12.66 3.77
C PHE A 388 -13.77 -12.68 2.25
N PHE A 389 -13.19 -11.68 1.59
CA PHE A 389 -13.10 -11.67 0.13
C PHE A 389 -12.11 -12.71 -0.43
N SER A 390 -11.28 -13.32 0.44
CA SER A 390 -10.42 -14.47 0.13
C SER A 390 -9.38 -14.14 -0.94
N HIS A 391 -8.41 -13.30 -0.58
CA HIS A 391 -7.33 -12.95 -1.49
C HIS A 391 -6.26 -14.04 -1.48
N HIS A 392 -5.45 -14.10 -2.55
CA HIS A 392 -4.26 -14.95 -2.58
C HIS A 392 -4.49 -16.46 -2.39
N LYS A 393 -5.71 -16.98 -2.53
CA LYS A 393 -6.11 -18.37 -2.21
C LYS A 393 -6.16 -18.70 -0.69
N GLU A 394 -6.19 -17.70 0.18
CA GLU A 394 -6.42 -17.91 1.62
C GLU A 394 -7.84 -18.46 1.91
N LYS A 395 -8.12 -18.94 3.13
CA LYS A 395 -9.48 -19.38 3.50
C LYS A 395 -10.46 -18.21 3.41
N SER A 396 -11.64 -18.47 2.85
CA SER A 396 -12.68 -17.46 2.66
C SER A 396 -13.54 -17.19 3.89
N HIS A 397 -13.39 -17.96 4.97
CA HIS A 397 -14.19 -17.79 6.17
C HIS A 397 -13.50 -18.32 7.42
N PHE A 398 -13.99 -17.84 8.56
CA PHE A 398 -13.60 -18.27 9.90
C PHE A 398 -14.84 -18.48 10.77
N ILE A 399 -14.80 -19.46 11.68
CA ILE A 399 -15.94 -19.88 12.52
C ILE A 399 -15.53 -19.81 13.99
N TYR A 400 -16.31 -19.08 14.79
CA TYR A 400 -16.31 -19.12 16.26
C TYR A 400 -17.50 -19.97 16.70
N ASP A 401 -17.26 -21.17 17.22
CA ASP A 401 -18.29 -22.04 17.80
C ASP A 401 -18.44 -21.81 19.31
N GLN A 402 -19.35 -22.55 19.95
CA GLN A 402 -19.61 -22.42 21.39
C GLN A 402 -18.35 -22.64 22.25
N GLU A 403 -17.47 -23.58 21.90
CA GLU A 403 -16.25 -23.85 22.68
C GLU A 403 -15.33 -22.64 22.65
N VAL A 404 -15.11 -22.07 21.46
CA VAL A 404 -14.32 -20.86 21.27
C VAL A 404 -14.92 -19.67 22.01
N LEU A 405 -16.23 -19.47 21.91
CA LEU A 405 -16.92 -18.34 22.55
C LEU A 405 -16.93 -18.48 24.09
N GLN A 406 -17.04 -19.70 24.62
CA GLN A 406 -16.96 -19.98 26.06
C GLN A 406 -15.55 -19.77 26.62
N ASN A 407 -14.51 -20.20 25.89
CA ASN A 407 -13.12 -19.90 26.25
C ASN A 407 -12.84 -18.39 26.29
N GLY A 408 -13.55 -17.61 25.46
CA GLY A 408 -13.56 -16.15 25.51
C GLY A 408 -14.40 -15.52 26.64
N GLN A 409 -14.97 -16.33 27.54
CA GLN A 409 -15.83 -15.93 28.66
C GLN A 409 -17.10 -15.13 28.29
N LEU A 410 -17.58 -15.26 27.04
CA LEU A 410 -18.66 -14.44 26.50
C LEU A 410 -20.00 -14.58 27.26
N PHE A 411 -20.27 -15.77 27.81
CA PHE A 411 -21.55 -16.14 28.41
C PHE A 411 -21.66 -15.84 29.92
N SER A 412 -20.65 -15.19 30.53
CA SER A 412 -20.57 -14.98 31.99
C SER A 412 -21.00 -13.58 32.49
N MET A 413 -21.91 -12.89 31.78
CA MET A 413 -22.15 -11.46 31.99
C MET A 413 -23.36 -11.10 32.88
N SER A 414 -23.09 -10.53 34.06
CA SER A 414 -24.14 -10.09 35.01
C SER A 414 -24.43 -8.57 34.99
N SER A 415 -23.56 -7.71 34.49
CA SER A 415 -23.72 -6.24 34.62
C SER A 415 -24.02 -5.52 33.29
N PRO A 416 -25.07 -4.67 33.21
CA PRO A 416 -25.28 -3.76 32.06
C PRO A 416 -24.09 -2.82 31.84
N GLY A 417 -23.75 -2.53 30.58
CA GLY A 417 -22.62 -1.67 30.22
C GLY A 417 -21.25 -2.36 30.19
N SER A 418 -21.15 -3.63 30.57
CA SER A 418 -19.94 -4.43 30.34
C SER A 418 -19.66 -4.61 28.84
N LEU A 419 -18.41 -4.40 28.45
CA LEU A 419 -17.88 -4.65 27.11
C LEU A 419 -17.00 -5.89 27.15
N ILE A 420 -17.18 -6.82 26.23
CA ILE A 420 -16.25 -7.95 26.03
C ILE A 420 -15.57 -7.79 24.69
N PHE A 421 -14.24 -7.94 24.69
CA PHE A 421 -13.41 -7.95 23.50
C PHE A 421 -12.88 -9.36 23.28
N LEU A 422 -13.31 -9.97 22.19
CA LEU A 422 -12.69 -11.19 21.70
C LEU A 422 -11.81 -10.82 20.51
N THR A 423 -10.50 -10.97 20.69
CA THR A 423 -9.52 -10.70 19.65
C THR A 423 -9.00 -12.02 19.13
N SER A 424 -9.10 -12.23 17.82
CA SER A 424 -8.48 -13.38 17.16
C SER A 424 -7.45 -12.87 16.18
N LYS A 425 -6.25 -13.44 16.28
CA LYS A 425 -5.19 -13.23 15.31
C LYS A 425 -5.17 -14.41 14.34
N LEU A 426 -5.50 -14.13 13.08
CA LEU A 426 -5.31 -15.06 11.97
C LEU A 426 -4.06 -14.67 11.19
N THR A 427 -3.12 -15.59 11.10
CA THR A 427 -1.92 -15.43 10.28
C THR A 427 -1.87 -16.57 9.26
N TYR A 428 -1.95 -16.23 7.98
CA TYR A 428 -1.71 -17.17 6.90
C TYR A 428 -0.25 -17.00 6.48
N GLU A 429 0.51 -18.09 6.42
CA GLU A 429 1.88 -18.14 5.91
C GLU A 429 1.94 -18.97 4.63
N PHE A 430 2.52 -18.42 3.56
CA PHE A 430 2.64 -19.14 2.29
C PHE A 430 3.86 -20.07 2.32
N GLN A 431 3.67 -21.34 1.96
CA GLN A 431 4.74 -22.33 1.92
C GLN A 431 5.12 -22.70 0.47
N ASP A 432 6.23 -22.14 -0.01
CA ASP A 432 6.77 -22.32 -1.38
C ASP A 432 6.90 -23.79 -1.84
N GLN A 433 7.16 -24.73 -0.92
CA GLN A 433 7.37 -26.14 -1.28
C GLN A 433 6.09 -26.89 -1.68
N LYS A 434 4.91 -26.35 -1.34
CA LYS A 434 3.61 -27.01 -1.55
C LYS A 434 2.58 -26.13 -2.25
N ASP A 435 2.94 -24.89 -2.60
CA ASP A 435 2.00 -23.85 -3.03
C ASP A 435 0.77 -23.75 -2.10
N GLU A 436 0.98 -23.99 -0.81
CA GLU A 436 -0.09 -24.16 0.18
C GLU A 436 0.01 -23.09 1.27
N TRP A 437 -1.14 -22.56 1.68
CA TRP A 437 -1.25 -21.65 2.82
C TRP A 437 -1.42 -22.42 4.11
N ILE A 438 -0.55 -22.16 5.08
CA ILE A 438 -0.71 -22.64 6.45
C ILE A 438 -1.37 -21.55 7.27
N ALA A 439 -2.56 -21.83 7.80
CA ALA A 439 -3.26 -20.91 8.70
C ALA A 439 -2.86 -21.19 10.17
N GLN A 440 -2.30 -20.19 10.82
CA GLN A 440 -2.10 -20.15 12.26
C GLN A 440 -3.16 -19.26 12.90
N HIS A 441 -3.73 -19.74 14.00
CA HIS A 441 -4.82 -19.06 14.67
C HIS A 441 -4.53 -18.98 16.17
N LYS A 442 -4.62 -17.77 16.72
CA LYS A 442 -4.48 -17.51 18.15
C LYS A 442 -5.67 -16.67 18.62
N ILE A 443 -6.36 -17.13 19.66
CA ILE A 443 -7.48 -16.40 20.26
C ILE A 443 -7.03 -15.85 21.60
N GLU A 444 -7.29 -14.57 21.82
CA GLU A 444 -7.06 -13.89 23.09
C GLU A 444 -8.38 -13.19 23.49
N SER A 445 -8.74 -13.28 24.76
CA SER A 445 -9.93 -12.61 25.30
C SER A 445 -9.54 -11.69 26.43
N TYR A 446 -10.17 -10.51 26.45
CA TYR A 446 -9.94 -9.49 27.45
C TYR A 446 -11.30 -8.94 27.93
N LYS A 447 -11.43 -8.78 29.25
CA LYS A 447 -12.63 -8.24 29.91
C LYS A 447 -12.45 -6.78 30.30
#